data_AF-A4TEK9-F1
#
_entry.id   AF-A4TEK9-F1
#
_cell.length_a   1.000
_cell.length_b   1.000
_cell.length_c   1.000
_cell.angle_alpha   90.00
_cell.angle_beta   90.00
_cell.angle_gamma   90.00
#
_symmetry.space_group_name_H-M   'P 1'
#
loop_
_entity.id
_entity.type
_entity.pdbx_description
1 polymer ?
#
loop_
_entity_poly.entity_id
_entity_poly.type
_entity_poly.pdbx_seq_one_letter_code
_entity_poly.pdbx_strand_id
1 'polypeptide(L)'
;MGTVGAARVDSAAVRAIAREYDAVSSIVDGAVRQHFGDMDFGGASAGRAYVERGEALRATVAELAVGLRQWSRAATEIAVALRASADRYRDADERAAGRVG
;
A
#
# COMPACT_ATOMS: atom_id res chain seq x y z
N MET A 1 38.48 6.06 -21.73
CA MET A 1 37.74 4.91 -21.19
C MET A 1 36.84 5.44 -20.08
N GLY A 2 35.57 5.66 -20.38
CA GLY A 2 34.61 6.28 -19.46
C GLY A 2 34.24 5.32 -18.34
N THR A 3 34.42 5.76 -17.11
CA THR A 3 33.82 5.12 -15.94
C THR A 3 32.32 5.08 -16.17
N VAL A 4 31.77 3.89 -16.39
CA VAL A 4 30.33 3.67 -16.30
C VAL A 4 29.96 4.06 -14.88
N GLY A 5 29.47 5.28 -14.70
CA GLY A 5 28.85 5.73 -13.47
C GLY A 5 27.61 4.87 -13.31
N ALA A 6 27.77 3.69 -12.71
CA ALA A 6 26.66 2.89 -12.26
C ALA A 6 25.83 3.84 -11.39
N ALA A 7 24.62 4.18 -11.84
CA ALA A 7 23.67 4.92 -11.05
C ALA A 7 23.50 4.12 -9.75
N ARG A 8 24.21 4.52 -8.69
CA ARG A 8 24.07 3.90 -7.37
C ARG A 8 22.65 4.19 -6.94
N VAL A 9 21.79 3.18 -7.08
CA VAL A 9 20.45 3.22 -6.53
C VAL A 9 20.62 3.37 -5.03
N ASP A 10 20.16 4.50 -4.49
CA ASP A 10 20.15 4.73 -3.05
C ASP A 10 19.15 3.75 -2.41
N SER A 11 19.69 2.61 -1.98
CA SER A 11 18.90 1.55 -1.36
C SER A 11 18.28 1.99 -0.02
N ALA A 12 18.79 3.05 0.62
CA ALA A 12 18.19 3.62 1.82
C ALA A 12 16.96 4.47 1.45
N ALA A 13 17.05 5.27 0.38
CA ALA A 13 15.90 6.01 -0.16
C ALA A 13 14.77 5.07 -0.63
N VAL A 14 15.11 3.98 -1.33
CA VAL A 14 14.13 2.96 -1.77
C VAL A 14 13.43 2.30 -0.57
N ARG A 15 14.18 1.99 0.50
CA ARG A 15 13.59 1.46 1.74
C ARG A 15 12.72 2.49 2.46
N ALA A 16 13.05 3.77 2.39
CA ALA A 16 12.23 4.84 2.96
C ALA A 16 10.88 4.95 2.23
N ILE A 17 10.90 4.93 0.89
CA ILE A 17 9.68 4.93 0.07
C ILE A 17 8.80 3.72 0.41
N ALA A 18 9.40 2.52 0.53
CA ALA A 18 8.65 1.32 0.91
C ALA A 18 7.97 1.44 2.29
N ARG A 19 8.63 2.07 3.28
CA ARG A 19 8.02 2.33 4.60
C ARG A 19 6.84 3.30 4.51
N GLU A 20 6.92 4.30 3.62
CA GLU A 20 5.83 5.24 3.40
C GLU A 20 4.59 4.53 2.85
N TYR A 21 4.77 3.62 1.88
CA TYR A 21 3.68 2.79 1.35
C TYR A 21 3.05 1.90 2.43
N ASP A 22 3.87 1.24 3.27
CA ASP A 22 3.40 0.43 4.39
C ASP A 22 2.58 1.28 5.40
N ALA A 23 3.05 2.50 5.70
CA ALA A 23 2.37 3.40 6.62
C ALA A 23 1.00 3.87 6.09
N VAL A 24 0.93 4.30 4.84
CA VAL A 24 -0.34 4.74 4.22
C VAL A 24 -1.31 3.58 4.09
N SER A 25 -0.81 2.39 3.71
CA SER A 25 -1.61 1.15 3.67
C SER A 25 -2.25 0.86 5.03
N SER A 26 -1.47 0.91 6.11
CA SER A 26 -1.96 0.67 7.48
C SER A 26 -3.02 1.69 7.93
N ILE A 27 -2.82 2.97 7.61
CA ILE A 27 -3.78 4.05 7.91
C ILE A 27 -5.11 3.79 7.19
N VAL A 28 -5.06 3.49 5.90
CA VAL A 28 -6.26 3.22 5.09
C VAL A 28 -7.00 1.97 5.61
N ASP A 29 -6.27 0.90 5.90
CA ASP A 29 -6.83 -0.34 6.45
C ASP A 29 -7.49 -0.12 7.82
N GLY A 30 -6.87 0.70 8.67
CA GLY A 30 -7.40 1.11 9.97
C GLY A 30 -8.68 1.91 9.83
N ALA A 31 -8.68 2.94 8.98
CA ALA A 31 -9.86 3.76 8.70
C ALA A 31 -11.01 2.94 8.12
N VAL A 32 -10.71 2.00 7.21
CA VAL A 32 -11.71 1.09 6.64
C VAL A 32 -12.33 0.20 7.72
N ARG A 33 -11.51 -0.37 8.62
CA ARG A 33 -12.02 -1.18 9.74
C ARG A 33 -12.88 -0.37 10.70
N GLN A 34 -12.43 0.81 11.10
CA GLN A 34 -13.10 1.63 12.10
C GLN A 34 -14.40 2.25 11.58
N HIS A 35 -14.39 2.78 10.36
CA HIS A 35 -15.55 3.47 9.81
C HIS A 35 -16.57 2.53 9.17
N PHE A 36 -16.14 1.43 8.54
CA PHE A 36 -17.06 0.51 7.87
C PHE A 36 -17.44 -0.71 8.73
N GLY A 37 -16.70 -1.03 9.79
CA GLY A 37 -17.08 -2.06 10.75
C GLY A 37 -18.28 -1.65 11.62
N ASP A 38 -18.37 -0.35 11.94
CA ASP A 38 -19.39 0.22 12.83
C ASP A 38 -20.53 0.97 12.09
N MET A 39 -20.44 1.10 10.75
CA MET A 39 -21.51 1.71 9.95
C MET A 39 -22.66 0.75 9.73
N ASP A 40 -23.69 0.84 10.56
CA ASP A 40 -24.99 0.24 10.27
C ASP A 40 -25.86 1.19 9.44
N PHE A 41 -25.41 1.46 8.21
CA PHE A 41 -26.29 2.05 7.19
C PHE A 41 -27.18 0.94 6.65
N GLY A 42 -28.48 1.07 6.86
CA GLY A 42 -29.49 0.12 6.40
C GLY A 42 -30.88 0.72 6.49
N GLY A 43 -31.89 0.03 5.96
CA GLY A 43 -33.27 0.52 5.98
C GLY A 43 -33.82 0.86 7.38
N ALA A 44 -33.25 0.27 8.43
CA ALA A 44 -33.59 0.56 9.82
C ALA A 44 -33.05 1.93 10.31
N SER A 45 -31.87 2.37 9.84
CA SER A 45 -31.25 3.66 10.24
C SER A 45 -31.65 4.83 9.33
N ALA A 46 -32.00 4.57 8.07
CA ALA A 46 -32.47 5.60 7.12
C ALA A 46 -33.97 5.96 7.28
N GLY A 47 -34.73 5.17 8.04
CA GLY A 47 -36.19 5.31 8.16
C GLY A 47 -36.95 4.72 6.96
N ARG A 48 -38.19 4.26 7.19
CA ARG A 48 -38.97 3.45 6.21
C ARG A 48 -39.16 4.08 4.83
N ALA A 49 -39.06 5.40 4.70
CA ALA A 49 -39.18 6.11 3.42
C ALA A 49 -37.90 6.10 2.56
N TYR A 50 -36.75 5.78 3.16
CA TYR A 50 -35.43 5.86 2.51
C TYR A 50 -34.67 4.54 2.51
N VAL A 51 -35.36 3.41 2.71
CA VAL A 51 -34.76 2.06 2.75
C VAL A 51 -33.91 1.78 1.51
N GLU A 52 -34.46 2.01 0.31
CA GLU A 52 -33.72 1.79 -0.94
C GLU A 52 -32.49 2.69 -1.07
N ARG A 53 -32.58 3.96 -0.63
CA ARG A 53 -31.42 4.88 -0.63
C ARG A 53 -30.37 4.45 0.41
N GLY A 54 -30.80 3.96 1.57
CA GLY A 54 -29.93 3.44 2.62
C GLY A 54 -29.17 2.20 2.17
N GLU A 55 -29.86 1.25 1.52
CA GLU A 55 -29.22 0.06 0.96
C GLU A 55 -28.28 0.41 -0.21
N ALA A 56 -28.66 1.35 -1.07
CA ALA A 56 -27.77 1.83 -2.15
C ALA A 56 -26.50 2.48 -1.59
N LEU A 57 -26.62 3.31 -0.55
CA LEU A 57 -25.47 3.90 0.14
C LEU A 57 -24.58 2.83 0.77
N ARG A 58 -25.17 1.84 1.46
CA ARG A 58 -24.45 0.70 2.04
C ARG A 58 -23.67 -0.06 0.97
N ALA A 59 -24.26 -0.31 -0.19
CA ALA A 59 -23.60 -1.00 -1.30
C ALA A 59 -22.42 -0.20 -1.86
N THR A 60 -22.59 1.09 -2.16
CA THR A 60 -21.51 1.95 -2.66
C THR A 60 -20.36 2.07 -1.65
N VAL A 61 -20.69 2.16 -0.36
CA VAL A 61 -19.72 2.18 0.73
C VAL A 61 -18.93 0.86 0.79
N ALA A 62 -19.61 -0.28 0.66
CA ALA A 62 -18.96 -1.58 0.63
C ALA A 62 -18.01 -1.74 -0.57
N GLU A 63 -18.42 -1.26 -1.76
CA GLU A 63 -17.57 -1.24 -2.95
C GLU A 63 -16.32 -0.38 -2.77
N LEU A 64 -16.47 0.81 -2.19
CA LEU A 64 -15.34 1.68 -1.87
C LEU A 64 -14.37 1.00 -0.88
N ALA A 65 -14.90 0.35 0.16
CA ALA A 65 -14.10 -0.39 1.13
C ALA A 65 -13.30 -1.54 0.46
N VAL A 66 -13.91 -2.25 -0.49
CA VAL A 66 -13.23 -3.27 -1.29
C VAL A 66 -12.10 -2.66 -2.13
N GLY A 67 -12.37 -1.53 -2.81
CA GLY A 67 -11.36 -0.82 -3.61
C GLY A 67 -10.17 -0.35 -2.76
N LEU A 68 -10.42 0.21 -1.58
CA LEU A 68 -9.37 0.66 -0.66
C LEU A 68 -8.50 -0.50 -0.15
N ARG A 69 -9.11 -1.65 0.17
CA ARG A 69 -8.35 -2.86 0.57
C ARG A 69 -7.48 -3.39 -0.57
N GLN A 70 -7.98 -3.38 -1.81
CA GLN A 70 -7.19 -3.78 -2.97
C GLN A 70 -6.00 -2.83 -3.20
N TRP A 71 -6.23 -1.53 -3.06
CA TRP A 71 -5.16 -0.53 -3.16
C TRP A 71 -4.11 -0.70 -2.06
N SER A 72 -4.53 -0.88 -0.81
CA SER A 72 -3.67 -1.16 0.35
C SER A 72 -2.79 -2.40 0.12
N ARG A 73 -3.39 -3.48 -0.41
CA ARG A 73 -2.66 -4.68 -0.81
C ARG A 73 -1.64 -4.40 -1.93
N ALA A 74 -2.03 -3.69 -2.98
CA ALA A 74 -1.14 -3.35 -4.09
C ALA A 74 0.05 -2.49 -3.62
N ALA A 75 -0.19 -1.54 -2.72
CA ALA A 75 0.86 -0.74 -2.08
C ALA A 75 1.86 -1.62 -1.31
N THR A 76 1.37 -2.63 -0.58
CA THR A 76 2.20 -3.60 0.13
C THR A 76 3.04 -4.45 -0.85
N GLU A 77 2.44 -4.90 -1.94
CA GLU A 77 3.13 -5.66 -2.99
C GLU A 77 4.26 -4.83 -3.64
N ILE A 78 4.02 -3.53 -3.89
CA ILE A 78 5.03 -2.59 -4.37
C ILE A 78 6.16 -2.44 -3.34
N ALA A 79 5.84 -2.26 -2.06
CA ALA A 79 6.84 -2.15 -1.00
C ALA A 79 7.74 -3.40 -0.90
N VAL A 80 7.16 -4.59 -1.04
CA VAL A 80 7.90 -5.87 -1.10
C VAL A 80 8.84 -5.91 -2.31
N ALA A 81 8.35 -5.55 -3.50
CA ALA A 81 9.15 -5.54 -4.72
C ALA A 81 10.33 -4.54 -4.66
N LEU A 82 10.12 -3.37 -4.06
CA LEU A 82 11.15 -2.38 -3.82
C LEU A 82 12.22 -2.90 -2.87
N ARG A 83 11.83 -3.54 -1.76
CA ARG A 83 12.76 -4.13 -0.77
C ARG A 83 13.61 -5.24 -1.38
N ALA A 84 12.98 -6.17 -2.10
CA ALA A 84 13.68 -7.25 -2.80
C ALA A 84 14.66 -6.73 -3.87
N SER A 85 14.35 -5.61 -4.51
CA SER A 85 15.25 -4.97 -5.48
C SER A 85 16.42 -4.27 -4.79
N ALA A 86 16.17 -3.57 -3.68
CA ALA A 86 17.21 -2.94 -2.87
C ALA A 86 18.20 -3.97 -2.27
N ASP A 87 17.72 -5.14 -1.84
CA ASP A 87 18.57 -6.21 -1.33
C ASP A 87 19.45 -6.80 -2.43
N ARG A 88 18.90 -7.04 -3.63
CA ARG A 88 19.68 -7.49 -4.79
C ARG A 88 20.78 -6.50 -5.20
N TYR A 89 20.50 -5.20 -5.12
CA TYR A 89 21.51 -4.16 -5.39
C TYR A 89 22.63 -4.16 -4.34
N ARG A 90 22.29 -4.33 -3.05
CA ARG A 90 23.28 -4.44 -1.98
C ARG A 90 24.18 -5.66 -2.16
N ASP A 91 23.60 -6.84 -2.43
CA ASP A 91 24.38 -8.06 -2.64
C ASP A 91 25.32 -7.94 -3.86
N ALA A 92 24.89 -7.23 -4.91
CA ALA A 92 25.73 -6.98 -6.08
C ALA A 92 26.91 -6.06 -5.75
N ASP A 93 26.69 -5.02 -4.93
CA ASP A 93 27.74 -4.09 -4.48
C ASP A 93 28.75 -4.80 -3.56
N GLU A 94 28.28 -5.64 -2.61
CA GLU A 94 29.13 -6.45 -1.74
C GLU A 94 30.02 -7.43 -2.52
N ARG A 95 29.46 -8.12 -3.54
CA ARG A 95 30.23 -9.01 -4.42
C ARG A 95 31.26 -8.27 -5.28
N ALA A 96 30.95 -7.05 -5.70
CA ALA A 96 31.88 -6.22 -6.46
C ALA A 96 33.03 -5.72 -5.58
N ALA A 97 32.73 -5.27 -4.36
CA ALA A 97 33.73 -4.83 -3.38
C ALA A 97 34.71 -5.96 -3.01
N GLY A 98 34.21 -7.18 -2.79
CA GLY A 98 35.06 -8.35 -2.48
C GLY A 98 35.94 -8.86 -3.63
N ARG A 99 35.80 -8.32 -4.85
CA ARG A 99 36.63 -8.67 -6.01
C ARG A 99 37.72 -7.64 -6.30
N VAL A 100 37.63 -6.46 -5.68
CA VAL A 100 38.55 -5.33 -5.88
C VAL A 100 39.49 -5.13 -4.68
N GLY A 101 39.16 -5.67 -3.50
CA GLY A 101 40.07 -5.81 -2.36
C GLY A 101 40.93 -7.06 -2.46
#